data_AF-A0A2V2DJI0-F1
#
_entry.id   AF-A0A2V2DJI0-F1
#
_cell.length_a   1.000
_cell.length_b   1.000
_cell.length_c   1.000
_cell.angle_alpha   90.00
_cell.angle_beta   90.00
_cell.angle_gamma   90.00
#
_symmetry.space_group_name_H-M   'P 1'
#
loop_
_entity.id
_entity.type
_entity.pdbx_description
1 polymer ?
#
loop_
_entity_poly.entity_id
_entity_poly.type
_entity_poly.pdbx_seq_one_letter_code
_entity_poly.pdbx_strand_id
1 'polypeptide(L)'
;SMQQRHYEKLMEYAEKLEEYVEKIHICAEGRNSYSKTDHSATFMRIKTDYMGNDQLLPAYNVQVGVADEYIAVVDVNQYRSDMDCFVPLMEKFKEIYGFYPKYPVADAGYGSYNNYIFCEQNGMEKYMKFPRYKTSRERC
;
A
#
# COMPACT_ATOMS: atom_id res chain seq x y z
N SER A 1 8.71 50.06 5.91
CA SER A 1 7.31 50.55 5.74
C SER A 1 6.33 49.39 5.95
N MET A 2 5.07 49.66 6.34
CA MET A 2 4.01 48.64 6.38
C MET A 2 3.82 47.96 5.01
N GLN A 3 3.96 48.72 3.92
CA GLN A 3 3.85 48.21 2.55
C GLN A 3 4.93 47.17 2.21
N GLN A 4 6.18 47.41 2.65
CA GLN A 4 7.28 46.46 2.46
C GLN A 4 6.99 45.12 3.17
N ARG A 5 6.47 45.15 4.40
CA ARG A 5 6.08 43.94 5.13
C ARG A 5 4.95 43.17 4.44
N HIS A 6 4.00 43.87 3.82
CA HIS A 6 2.95 43.22 3.04
C HIS A 6 3.48 42.59 1.76
N TYR A 7 4.40 43.28 1.07
CA TYR A 7 5.06 42.75 -0.12
C TYR A 7 5.87 41.49 0.18
N GLU A 8 6.70 41.51 1.23
CA GLU A 8 7.49 40.34 1.67
C GLU A 8 6.59 39.15 2.03
N LYS A 9 5.46 39.38 2.71
CA LYS A 9 4.48 38.32 3.01
C LYS A 9 3.82 37.73 1.76
N LEU A 10 3.51 38.57 0.77
CA LEU A 10 2.93 38.08 -0.49
C LEU A 10 3.93 37.22 -1.26
N MET A 11 5.21 37.60 -1.26
CA MET A 11 6.28 36.79 -1.84
C MET A 11 6.42 35.44 -1.12
N GLU A 12 6.44 35.44 0.22
CA GLU A 12 6.47 34.20 1.01
C GLU A 12 5.29 33.26 0.70
N TYR A 13 4.10 33.83 0.51
CA TYR A 13 2.92 33.04 0.12
C TYR A 13 3.01 32.49 -1.30
N ALA A 14 3.55 33.26 -2.24
CA ALA A 14 3.78 32.80 -3.61
C ALA A 14 4.76 31.61 -3.62
N GLU A 15 5.88 31.74 -2.92
CA GLU A 15 6.89 30.67 -2.80
C GLU A 15 6.30 29.40 -2.17
N LYS A 16 5.51 29.54 -1.09
CA LYS A 16 4.83 28.40 -0.46
C LYS A 16 3.81 27.72 -1.38
N LEU A 17 3.09 28.49 -2.19
CA LEU A 17 2.15 27.94 -3.15
C LEU A 17 2.85 27.11 -4.22
N GLU A 18 3.98 27.61 -4.76
CA GLU A 18 4.81 26.86 -5.69
C GLU A 18 5.34 25.56 -5.06
N GLU A 19 5.83 25.61 -3.82
CA GLU A 19 6.26 24.43 -3.07
C GLU A 19 5.11 23.41 -2.91
N TYR A 20 3.89 23.85 -2.60
CA TYR A 20 2.76 22.93 -2.46
C TYR A 20 2.37 22.28 -3.78
N VAL A 21 2.43 23.01 -4.90
CA VAL A 21 2.18 22.45 -6.23
C VAL A 21 3.18 21.34 -6.52
N GLU A 22 4.47 21.56 -6.25
CA GLU A 22 5.51 20.55 -6.44
C GLU A 22 5.28 19.32 -5.53
N LYS A 23 4.97 19.53 -4.25
CA LYS A 23 4.71 18.44 -3.30
C LYS A 23 3.51 17.59 -3.70
N ILE A 24 2.42 18.22 -4.16
CA ILE A 24 1.22 17.51 -4.64
C ILE A 24 1.57 16.70 -5.88
N HIS A 25 2.34 17.29 -6.81
CA HIS A 25 2.78 16.61 -8.01
C HIS A 25 3.65 15.38 -7.70
N ILE A 26 4.62 15.52 -6.79
CA ILE A 26 5.50 14.42 -6.36
C ILE A 26 4.72 13.31 -5.64
N CYS A 27 3.77 13.69 -4.78
CA CYS A 27 2.97 12.71 -4.05
C CYS A 27 2.13 11.87 -5.00
N ALA A 28 1.69 12.44 -6.14
CA ALA A 28 0.84 11.80 -7.14
C ALA A 28 -0.52 11.34 -6.58
N GLU A 29 -1.42 10.90 -7.46
CA GLU A 29 -2.73 10.41 -7.07
C GLU A 29 -2.64 9.04 -6.37
N GLY A 30 -3.47 8.84 -5.35
CA GLY A 30 -3.54 7.57 -4.61
C GLY A 30 -2.49 7.37 -3.52
N ARG A 31 -1.62 8.36 -3.26
CA ARG A 31 -0.64 8.32 -2.15
C ARG A 31 -0.81 9.50 -1.22
N ASN A 32 -0.52 9.26 0.06
CA ASN A 32 -0.66 10.26 1.12
C ASN A 32 0.69 10.76 1.69
N SER A 33 1.80 10.17 1.27
CA SER A 33 3.13 10.51 1.78
C SER A 33 4.23 9.96 0.88
N TYR A 34 5.40 10.59 0.94
CA TYR A 34 6.61 10.13 0.26
C TYR A 34 7.87 10.50 1.04
N SER A 35 8.96 9.73 0.93
CA SER A 35 10.25 10.09 1.54
C SER A 35 10.87 11.28 0.83
N LYS A 36 11.50 12.21 1.55
CA LYS A 36 12.22 13.35 0.94
C LYS A 36 13.40 12.94 0.06
N THR A 37 14.01 11.78 0.32
CA THR A 37 15.19 11.29 -0.42
C THR A 37 14.83 10.24 -1.48
N ASP A 38 13.73 9.52 -1.30
CA ASP A 38 13.19 8.55 -2.24
C ASP A 38 11.68 8.80 -2.40
N HIS A 39 11.33 9.64 -3.37
CA HIS A 39 9.94 10.01 -3.62
C HIS A 39 9.04 8.81 -3.95
N SER A 40 9.59 7.65 -4.30
CA SER A 40 8.82 6.43 -4.56
C SER A 40 8.48 5.64 -3.28
N ALA A 41 9.19 5.85 -2.17
CA ALA A 41 8.90 5.18 -0.90
C ALA A 41 7.75 5.90 -0.16
N THR A 42 6.82 5.13 0.42
CA THR A 42 5.67 5.66 1.18
C THR A 42 5.90 5.43 2.68
N PHE A 43 5.47 6.37 3.53
CA PHE A 43 5.57 6.18 4.98
C PHE A 43 4.60 5.10 5.46
N MET A 44 5.14 4.04 6.04
CA MET A 44 4.41 2.89 6.55
C MET A 44 4.74 2.68 8.03
N ARG A 45 3.80 2.09 8.77
CA ARG A 45 4.05 1.69 10.16
C ARG A 45 4.76 0.35 10.11
N ILE A 46 6.04 0.36 10.43
CA ILE A 46 6.83 -0.87 10.45
C ILE A 46 6.53 -1.59 11.76
N LYS A 47 6.33 -2.92 11.67
CA LYS A 47 6.15 -3.74 12.87
C LYS A 47 7.40 -3.61 13.72
N THR A 48 7.16 -3.26 14.97
CA THR A 48 8.10 -3.08 16.05
C THR A 48 9.25 -4.09 16.07
N ASP A 49 10.46 -3.61 16.35
CA ASP A 49 11.52 -4.48 16.86
C ASP A 49 11.14 -5.01 18.26
N TYR A 50 11.94 -5.93 18.79
CA TYR A 50 11.76 -6.54 20.11
C TYR A 50 11.59 -5.51 21.26
N MET A 51 11.92 -4.23 21.03
CA MET A 51 11.90 -3.15 22.01
C MET A 51 10.63 -2.28 21.98
N GLY A 52 9.63 -2.56 21.13
CA GLY A 52 8.30 -1.96 21.30
C GLY A 52 8.11 -0.56 20.70
N ASN A 53 9.07 -0.02 19.93
CA ASN A 53 8.91 1.24 19.20
C ASN A 53 8.31 1.07 17.79
N ASP A 54 7.01 1.31 17.63
CA ASP A 54 6.36 1.28 16.31
C ASP A 54 6.72 2.57 15.56
N GLN A 55 7.69 2.49 14.64
CA GLN A 55 8.16 3.66 13.90
C GLN A 55 7.45 3.79 12.54
N LEU A 56 7.09 5.03 12.20
CA LEU A 56 6.66 5.40 10.87
C LEU A 56 7.91 5.68 10.02
N LEU A 57 8.21 4.80 9.06
CA LEU A 57 9.39 4.90 8.20
C LEU A 57 8.98 4.81 6.73
N PRO A 58 9.72 5.49 5.82
CA PRO A 58 9.50 5.30 4.40
C PRO A 58 9.92 3.89 3.99
N ALA A 59 9.01 3.16 3.34
CA ALA A 59 9.23 1.78 2.95
C ALA A 59 8.41 1.42 1.70
N TYR A 60 8.68 0.22 1.19
CA TYR A 60 7.88 -0.47 0.20
C TYR A 60 7.25 -1.71 0.82
N ASN A 61 6.04 -2.04 0.37
CA ASN A 61 5.38 -3.29 0.71
C ASN A 61 5.74 -4.34 -0.36
N VAL A 62 6.63 -5.27 0.01
CA VAL A 62 7.08 -6.35 -0.87
C VAL A 62 6.20 -7.58 -0.67
N GLN A 63 5.72 -8.12 -1.78
CA GLN A 63 4.80 -9.24 -1.86
C GLN A 63 5.44 -10.37 -2.64
N VAL A 64 5.30 -11.60 -2.13
CA VAL A 64 5.92 -12.78 -2.72
C VAL A 64 4.88 -13.89 -2.81
N GLY A 65 4.57 -14.32 -4.02
CA GLY A 65 3.76 -15.49 -4.31
C GLY A 65 4.66 -16.71 -4.51
N VAL A 66 4.43 -17.76 -3.73
CA VAL A 66 5.21 -19.01 -3.77
C VAL A 66 4.30 -20.15 -4.22
N ALA A 67 4.79 -20.98 -5.15
CA ALA A 67 4.13 -22.18 -5.63
C ALA A 67 5.16 -23.29 -5.82
N ASP A 68 4.83 -24.52 -5.40
CA ASP A 68 5.69 -25.71 -5.53
C ASP A 68 7.15 -25.50 -5.06
N GLU A 69 7.34 -24.80 -3.93
CA GLU A 69 8.65 -24.45 -3.35
C GLU A 69 9.44 -23.39 -4.12
N TYR A 70 8.89 -22.84 -5.21
CA TYR A 70 9.48 -21.76 -5.99
C TYR A 70 8.77 -20.43 -5.78
N ILE A 71 9.54 -19.34 -5.87
CA ILE A 71 8.98 -17.99 -5.97
C ILE A 71 8.38 -17.84 -7.37
N ALA A 72 7.05 -17.82 -7.46
CA ALA A 72 6.32 -17.74 -8.71
C ALA A 72 6.14 -16.29 -9.18
N VAL A 73 5.98 -15.35 -8.25
CA VAL A 73 5.79 -13.92 -8.54
C VAL A 73 6.30 -13.07 -7.36
N VAL A 74 6.90 -11.91 -7.67
CA VAL A 74 7.31 -10.92 -6.66
C VAL A 74 6.76 -9.57 -7.10
N ASP A 75 6.24 -8.79 -6.15
CA ASP A 75 5.76 -7.44 -6.42
C ASP A 75 6.18 -6.44 -5.34
N VAL A 76 6.46 -5.21 -5.74
CA VAL A 76 6.97 -4.15 -4.86
C VAL A 76 6.02 -2.97 -4.95
N ASN A 77 5.26 -2.76 -3.88
CA ASN A 77 4.14 -1.84 -3.87
C ASN A 77 4.37 -0.66 -2.92
N GLN A 78 3.73 0.45 -3.24
CA GLN A 78 3.70 1.64 -2.40
C GLN A 78 2.47 1.65 -1.46
N TYR A 79 1.61 0.64 -1.56
CA TYR A 79 0.43 0.47 -0.73
C TYR A 79 0.78 0.11 0.70
N ARG A 80 0.10 0.75 1.66
CA ARG A 80 0.33 0.54 3.09
C ARG A 80 -0.33 -0.73 3.61
N SER A 81 -1.42 -1.19 2.97
CA SER A 81 -2.16 -2.36 3.39
C SER A 81 -1.90 -3.54 2.46
N ASP A 82 -1.74 -4.72 3.03
CA ASP A 82 -1.62 -5.98 2.28
C ASP A 82 -2.88 -6.26 1.45
N MET A 83 -4.06 -5.80 1.90
CA MET A 83 -5.32 -5.91 1.16
C MET A 83 -5.22 -5.32 -0.24
N ASP A 84 -4.62 -4.14 -0.35
CA ASP A 84 -4.52 -3.38 -1.61
C ASP A 84 -3.47 -4.00 -2.55
N CYS A 85 -2.51 -4.76 -2.01
CA CYS A 85 -1.47 -5.42 -2.80
C CYS A 85 -1.93 -6.75 -3.43
N PHE A 86 -3.06 -7.32 -3.00
CA PHE A 86 -3.52 -8.63 -3.46
C PHE A 86 -3.78 -8.65 -4.97
N VAL A 87 -4.64 -7.75 -5.44
CA VAL A 87 -5.05 -7.68 -6.85
C VAL A 87 -3.86 -7.39 -7.76
N PRO A 88 -2.99 -6.39 -7.48
CA PRO A 88 -1.75 -6.19 -8.23
C PRO A 88 -0.90 -7.45 -8.37
N LEU A 89 -0.69 -8.20 -7.29
CA LEU A 89 0.10 -9.43 -7.32
C LEU A 89 -0.55 -10.52 -8.20
N MET A 90 -1.88 -10.67 -8.14
CA MET A 90 -2.62 -11.65 -8.94
C MET A 90 -2.64 -11.27 -10.43
N GLU A 91 -2.78 -9.99 -10.76
CA GLU A 91 -2.67 -9.51 -12.14
C GLU A 91 -1.27 -9.77 -12.70
N LYS A 92 -0.24 -9.48 -11.91
CA LYS A 92 1.16 -9.77 -12.28
C LYS A 92 1.40 -11.26 -12.50
N PHE A 93 0.84 -12.12 -11.65
CA PHE A 93 0.88 -13.56 -11.86
C PHE A 93 0.25 -13.94 -13.21
N LYS A 94 -0.94 -13.40 -13.52
CA LYS A 94 -1.61 -13.65 -14.80
C LYS A 94 -0.83 -13.13 -16.00
N GLU A 95 -0.18 -11.98 -15.87
CA GLU A 95 0.69 -11.45 -16.93
C GLU A 95 1.82 -12.43 -17.26
N ILE A 96 2.43 -13.04 -16.23
CA ILE A 96 3.54 -13.98 -16.38
C ILE A 96 3.08 -15.32 -16.97
N TYR A 97 1.99 -15.89 -16.45
CA TYR A 97 1.60 -17.28 -16.76
C TYR A 97 0.41 -17.39 -17.73
N GLY A 98 -0.30 -16.30 -18.01
CA GLY A 98 -1.49 -16.25 -18.85
C GLY A 98 -2.79 -16.68 -18.16
N PHE A 99 -2.75 -17.02 -16.87
CA PHE A 99 -3.91 -17.45 -16.07
C PHE A 99 -3.78 -17.03 -14.61
N TYR A 100 -4.91 -17.00 -13.88
CA TYR A 100 -4.92 -16.76 -12.44
C TYR A 100 -4.72 -18.05 -11.63
N PRO A 101 -4.08 -18.00 -10.45
CA PRO A 101 -3.90 -19.19 -9.63
C PRO A 101 -5.25 -19.72 -9.14
N LYS A 102 -5.45 -21.05 -9.21
CA LYS A 102 -6.71 -21.67 -8.75
C LYS A 102 -6.96 -21.46 -7.25
N TYR A 103 -5.89 -21.49 -6.46
CA TYR A 103 -5.95 -21.45 -4.99
C TYR A 103 -5.05 -20.33 -4.44
N PRO A 104 -5.48 -19.05 -4.49
CA PRO A 104 -4.74 -17.96 -3.87
C PRO A 104 -4.90 -18.00 -2.35
N VAL A 105 -4.03 -18.77 -1.70
CA VAL A 105 -3.97 -18.86 -0.23
C VAL A 105 -3.17 -17.68 0.30
N ALA A 106 -3.78 -16.87 1.16
CA ALA A 106 -3.08 -15.77 1.84
C ALA A 106 -3.57 -15.62 3.28
N ASP A 107 -2.85 -14.82 4.08
CA ASP A 107 -3.22 -14.57 5.47
C ASP A 107 -4.47 -13.68 5.60
N ALA A 108 -4.84 -13.37 6.85
CA ALA A 108 -6.03 -12.56 7.09
C ALA A 108 -5.87 -11.09 6.66
N GLY A 109 -4.65 -10.60 6.49
CA GLY A 109 -4.34 -9.26 6.03
C GLY A 109 -4.77 -8.99 4.59
N TYR A 110 -4.99 -10.03 3.78
CA TYR A 110 -5.53 -9.90 2.41
C TYR A 110 -7.05 -10.09 2.34
N GLY A 111 -7.69 -10.51 3.44
CA GLY A 111 -9.11 -10.83 3.48
C GLY A 111 -10.00 -9.58 3.42
N SER A 112 -10.46 -9.23 2.22
CA SER A 112 -11.39 -8.11 1.98
C SER A 112 -12.52 -8.52 1.03
N TYR A 113 -13.69 -7.87 1.13
CA TYR A 113 -14.83 -8.15 0.25
C TYR A 113 -14.46 -7.96 -1.23
N ASN A 114 -13.71 -6.89 -1.54
CA ASN A 114 -13.24 -6.62 -2.89
C ASN A 114 -12.32 -7.72 -3.42
N ASN A 115 -11.41 -8.24 -2.58
CA ASN A 115 -10.52 -9.33 -2.98
C ASN A 115 -11.28 -10.64 -3.20
N TYR A 116 -12.33 -10.92 -2.42
CA TYR A 116 -13.18 -12.09 -2.64
C TYR A 116 -14.01 -11.99 -3.92
N ILE A 117 -14.57 -10.82 -4.22
CA ILE A 117 -15.26 -10.57 -5.50
C ILE A 117 -14.29 -10.76 -6.66
N PHE A 118 -13.09 -10.18 -6.55
CA PHE A 118 -12.07 -10.32 -7.57
C PHE A 118 -11.70 -11.79 -7.81
N CYS A 119 -11.54 -12.59 -6.75
CA CYS A 119 -11.34 -14.03 -6.89
C CYS A 119 -12.49 -14.72 -7.63
N GLU A 120 -13.73 -14.45 -7.24
CA GLU A 120 -14.93 -15.08 -7.82
C GLU A 120 -15.10 -14.73 -9.30
N GLN A 121 -14.91 -13.47 -9.67
CA GLN A 121 -15.02 -13.00 -11.06
C GLN A 121 -13.96 -13.62 -11.98
N ASN A 122 -12.82 -14.01 -11.42
CA ASN A 122 -11.68 -14.56 -12.15
C ASN A 122 -11.51 -16.07 -11.97
N GLY A 123 -12.51 -16.76 -11.41
CA GLY A 123 -12.51 -18.22 -11.26
C GLY A 123 -11.51 -18.76 -10.23
N MET A 124 -11.06 -17.92 -9.30
CA MET A 124 -10.18 -18.30 -8.19
C MET A 124 -10.98 -18.67 -6.94
N GLU A 125 -10.42 -19.58 -6.16
CA GLU A 125 -11.04 -20.00 -4.90
C GLU A 125 -10.73 -19.04 -3.74
N LYS A 126 -11.67 -18.90 -2.80
CA LYS A 126 -11.66 -17.86 -1.76
C LYS A 126 -10.97 -18.33 -0.47
N TYR A 127 -9.66 -18.58 -0.51
CA TYR A 127 -8.90 -19.15 0.62
C TYR A 127 -8.24 -18.14 1.57
N MET A 128 -8.60 -16.85 1.50
CA MET A 128 -8.14 -15.83 2.46
C MET A 128 -8.98 -15.83 3.73
N LYS A 129 -8.36 -15.77 4.91
CA LYS A 129 -9.09 -15.68 6.18
C LYS A 129 -9.69 -14.28 6.36
N PHE A 130 -10.91 -14.19 6.88
CA PHE A 130 -11.50 -12.88 7.20
C PHE A 130 -10.83 -12.31 8.47
N PRO A 131 -10.39 -11.03 8.49
CA PRO A 131 -9.75 -10.42 9.66
C PRO A 131 -10.55 -10.54 10.96
N ARG A 132 -11.90 -10.46 10.87
CA ARG A 132 -12.83 -10.56 12.02
C ARG A 132 -13.19 -11.99 12.47
N TYR A 133 -12.57 -13.03 11.90
CA TYR A 133 -12.96 -14.42 12.18
C TYR A 133 -12.68 -14.86 13.64
N LYS A 134 -11.69 -14.25 14.33
CA LYS A 134 -11.40 -14.56 15.74
C LYS A 134 -12.44 -13.99 16.71
N THR A 135 -12.84 -12.73 16.53
CA THR A 135 -13.73 -12.02 17.47
C THR A 135 -15.15 -12.61 17.51
N SER A 136 -15.60 -13.28 16.44
CA SER A 136 -16.92 -13.95 16.41
C SER A 136 -16.98 -15.27 17.19
N ARG A 137 -15.83 -15.88 17.52
CA ARG A 137 -15.77 -17.14 18.29
C ARG A 137 -15.61 -16.97 19.79
N GLU A 138 -15.21 -15.79 20.26
CA GLU A 138 -15.09 -15.47 21.70
C GLU A 138 -16.40 -14.99 22.33
N ARG A 139 -17.48 -14.88 21.55
CA ARG A 139 -18.83 -14.51 22.01
C ARG A 139 -19.84 -15.67 21.96
N CYS A 140 -19.37 -16.91 21.85
CA CYS A 140 -20.18 -18.12 22.04
C CYS A 140 -19.64 -18.93 23.21
#